data_AF-A0AAD7DDY3-F1
#
_entry.id   AF-A0AAD7DDY3-F1
#
_cell.length_a   1.000
_cell.length_b   1.000
_cell.length_c   1.000
_cell.angle_alpha   90.00
_cell.angle_beta   90.00
_cell.angle_gamma   90.00
#
_symmetry.space_group_name_H-M   'P 1'
#
loop_
_entity.id
_entity.type
_entity.pdbx_description
1 polymer ?
#
loop_
_entity_poly.entity_id
_entity_poly.type
_entity_poly.pdbx_seq_one_letter_code
_entity_poly.pdbx_strand_id
1 'polypeptide(L)'
;YLFLCPREDLHSDDPTSFRHPDCPAYWSLDSTGVERLSAEEAKNLRFPSFEFAVTAYVYSWDASVYDGLRQFYEAKGFDPYSQDVARQLGYQLYEL
;
A
#
# COMPACT_ATOMS: atom_id res chain seq x y z
N TYR A 1 22.11 -8.90 -19.36
CA TYR A 1 20.78 -8.30 -19.18
C TYR A 1 20.86 -7.38 -17.97
N LEU A 2 20.15 -6.25 -17.95
CA LEU A 2 20.16 -5.30 -16.83
C LEU A 2 18.90 -5.49 -15.99
N PHE A 3 19.02 -5.45 -14.67
CA PHE A 3 17.94 -5.73 -13.72
C PHE A 3 17.72 -4.54 -12.78
N LEU A 4 16.47 -4.20 -12.51
CA LEU A 4 16.09 -3.22 -11.49
C LEU A 4 15.67 -3.98 -10.23
N CYS A 5 16.42 -3.81 -9.15
CA CYS A 5 16.26 -4.57 -7.90
C CYS A 5 15.71 -3.67 -6.79
N PRO A 6 14.66 -4.07 -6.06
CA PRO A 6 14.20 -3.35 -4.88
C PRO A 6 15.24 -3.44 -3.76
N ARG A 7 15.32 -2.43 -2.89
CA ARG A 7 16.12 -2.51 -1.68
C ARG A 7 15.36 -3.26 -0.60
N GLU A 8 16.06 -4.17 0.08
CA GLU A 8 15.47 -5.02 1.13
C GLU A 8 15.16 -4.26 2.43
N ASP A 9 15.69 -3.05 2.61
CA ASP A 9 15.51 -2.20 3.80
C ASP A 9 14.14 -1.50 3.88
N LEU A 10 13.24 -1.81 2.94
CA LEU A 10 11.87 -1.31 2.90
C LEU A 10 10.88 -2.17 3.70
N HIS A 11 11.33 -3.32 4.19
CA HIS A 11 10.56 -4.13 5.14
C HIS A 11 10.58 -3.44 6.51
N SER A 12 9.58 -2.60 6.76
CA SER A 12 9.22 -2.16 8.12
C SER A 12 8.40 -3.27 8.78
N ASP A 13 8.85 -3.76 9.94
CA ASP A 13 8.03 -4.64 10.79
C ASP A 13 6.83 -3.89 11.41
N ASP A 14 6.82 -2.55 11.34
CA ASP A 14 5.73 -1.69 11.80
C ASP A 14 4.80 -1.33 10.61
N PRO A 15 3.53 -1.81 10.62
CA PRO A 15 2.55 -1.56 9.55
C PRO A 15 2.08 -0.10 9.49
N THR A 16 2.42 0.73 10.48
CA THR A 16 2.03 2.15 10.55
C THR A 16 3.15 3.10 10.14
N SER A 17 4.38 2.59 10.00
CA SER A 17 5.56 3.38 9.64
C SER A 17 5.79 3.34 8.14
N PHE A 18 5.29 4.35 7.44
CA PHE A 18 5.69 4.60 6.05
C PHE A 18 6.90 5.53 6.04
N ARG A 19 8.10 4.98 5.82
CA ARG A 19 9.26 5.78 5.48
C ARG A 19 9.25 6.02 3.97
N HIS A 20 9.15 7.28 3.55
CA HIS A 20 9.34 7.65 2.16
C HIS A 20 10.73 7.17 1.71
N PRO A 21 10.84 6.22 0.78
CA PRO A 21 12.14 5.72 0.42
C PRO A 21 12.80 6.70 -0.54
N ASP A 22 13.94 7.25 -0.13
CA ASP A 22 14.90 7.79 -1.08
C ASP A 22 15.32 6.62 -2.00
N CYS A 23 14.73 6.62 -3.20
CA CYS A 23 14.86 5.63 -4.27
C CYS A 23 14.93 4.16 -3.80
N PRO A 24 13.78 3.46 -3.72
CA PRO A 24 13.69 2.09 -3.20
C PRO A 24 14.31 1.03 -4.12
N ALA A 25 15.03 1.40 -5.19
CA ALA A 25 15.59 0.45 -6.15
C ALA A 25 16.97 0.87 -6.68
N TYR A 26 17.74 -0.11 -7.15
CA TYR A 26 19.05 0.09 -7.79
C TYR A 26 19.17 -0.78 -9.05
N TRP A 27 20.08 -0.39 -9.94
CA TRP A 27 20.41 -1.18 -11.12
C TRP A 27 21.44 -2.27 -10.77
N SER A 28 21.27 -3.47 -11.32
CA SER A 28 22.22 -4.57 -11.25
C SER A 28 22.50 -5.17 -12.62
N LEU A 29 23.73 -5.67 -12.80
CA LEU A 29 24.15 -6.37 -14.02
C LEU A 29 23.74 -7.85 -14.04
N ASP A 30 23.27 -8.37 -12.91
CA ASP A 30 22.84 -9.75 -12.75
C ASP A 30 21.46 -9.85 -12.10
N SER A 31 20.81 -11.01 -12.26
CA SER A 31 19.43 -11.21 -11.80
C SER A 31 19.29 -11.36 -10.29
N THR A 32 20.40 -11.56 -9.56
CA THR A 32 20.42 -11.73 -8.11
C THR A 32 20.59 -10.41 -7.37
N GLY A 33 20.98 -9.34 -8.07
CA GLY A 33 21.18 -8.01 -7.47
C GLY A 33 22.55 -7.80 -6.84
N VAL A 34 23.46 -8.78 -6.92
CA VAL A 34 24.77 -8.75 -6.24
C VAL A 34 25.74 -7.77 -6.91
N GLU A 35 25.79 -7.76 -8.24
CA GLU A 35 26.55 -6.82 -9.06
C GLU A 35 25.77 -5.50 -9.18
N ARG A 36 25.58 -4.85 -8.03
CA ARG A 36 24.91 -3.56 -7.90
C ARG A 36 25.76 -2.45 -8.52
N LEU A 37 25.11 -1.62 -9.34
CA LEU A 37 25.69 -0.38 -9.84
C LEU A 37 25.47 0.76 -8.84
N SER A 38 26.49 1.61 -8.70
CA SER A 38 26.37 2.90 -8.04
C SER A 38 25.51 3.87 -8.87
N ALA A 39 25.00 4.91 -8.23
CA ALA A 39 24.24 5.96 -8.92
C ALA A 39 25.09 6.68 -9.98
N GLU A 40 26.38 6.88 -9.71
CA GLU A 40 27.34 7.50 -10.64
C GLU A 40 27.54 6.63 -11.89
N GLU A 41 27.75 5.32 -11.71
CA GLU A 41 27.89 4.36 -12.82
C GLU A 41 26.62 4.29 -13.66
N ALA A 42 25.45 4.17 -13.01
CA ALA A 42 24.18 4.17 -13.71
C ALA A 42 23.97 5.46 -14.53
N LYS A 43 24.34 6.62 -13.97
CA LYS A 43 24.27 7.92 -14.64
C LYS A 43 25.23 8.00 -15.83
N ASN A 44 26.47 7.54 -15.67
CA ASN A 44 27.47 7.52 -16.74
C ASN A 44 27.06 6.59 -17.89
N LEU A 45 26.39 5.48 -17.57
CA LEU A 45 25.80 4.56 -18.54
C LEU A 45 24.44 5.05 -19.10
N ARG A 46 23.98 6.23 -18.67
CA ARG A 46 22.70 6.85 -19.06
C ARG A 46 21.49 5.98 -18.78
N PHE A 47 21.53 5.19 -17.71
CA PHE A 47 20.37 4.45 -17.26
C PHE A 47 19.30 5.38 -16.69
N PRO A 48 18.01 5.07 -16.89
CA PRO A 48 16.95 5.89 -16.34
C PRO A 48 17.03 5.91 -14.80
N SER A 49 16.80 7.09 -14.24
CA SER A 49 16.46 7.24 -12.83
C SER A 49 14.97 6.96 -12.66
N PHE A 50 14.61 6.28 -11.57
CA PHE A 50 13.21 6.10 -11.20
C PHE A 50 12.93 6.79 -9.87
N GLU A 51 11.76 7.38 -9.78
CA GLU A 51 11.17 7.80 -8.51
C GLU A 51 9.94 6.95 -8.30
N PHE A 52 9.82 6.36 -7.12
CA PHE A 52 8.62 5.62 -6.75
C PHE A 52 7.66 6.60 -6.09
N ALA A 53 6.46 6.70 -6.64
CA ALA A 53 5.38 7.45 -6.02
C ALA A 53 4.40 6.46 -5.39
N VAL A 54 4.09 6.67 -4.11
CA VAL A 54 2.97 6.00 -3.46
C VAL A 54 1.82 6.99 -3.39
N THR A 55 0.68 6.62 -3.96
CA THR A 55 -0.55 7.43 -3.91
C THR A 55 -1.56 6.72 -3.03
N ALA A 56 -1.91 7.34 -1.90
CA ALA A 56 -3.00 6.89 -1.05
C ALA A 56 -4.28 7.62 -1.44
N TYR A 57 -5.34 6.86 -1.74
CA TYR A 57 -6.68 7.41 -1.94
C TYR A 57 -7.50 7.12 -0.70
N VAL A 58 -7.93 8.18 0.00
CA VAL A 58 -8.87 8.05 1.11
C VAL A 58 -10.26 8.25 0.55
N TYR A 59 -11.05 7.19 0.54
CA TYR A 59 -12.48 7.26 0.27
C TYR A 59 -13.20 7.39 1.61
N SER A 60 -13.79 8.54 1.86
CA SER A 60 -14.71 8.73 2.98
C SER A 60 -16.13 8.93 2.44
N TRP A 61 -17.09 8.42 3.19
CA TRP A 61 -18.49 8.79 3.01
C TRP A 61 -18.84 9.90 3.99
N ASP A 62 -19.76 10.77 3.59
CA ASP A 62 -20.33 11.73 4.52
C ASP A 62 -21.20 11.04 5.58
N ALA A 63 -21.48 11.74 6.68
CA ALA A 63 -22.30 11.21 7.77
C ALA A 63 -23.71 10.78 7.31
N SER A 64 -24.28 11.47 6.31
CA SER A 64 -25.63 11.17 5.83
C SER A 64 -25.72 9.81 5.12
N VAL A 65 -24.66 9.39 4.44
CA VAL A 65 -24.56 8.06 3.84
C VAL A 65 -24.52 6.99 4.93
N TYR A 66 -23.77 7.20 6.02
CA TYR A 66 -23.75 6.27 7.15
C TYR A 66 -25.11 6.17 7.84
N ASP A 67 -25.80 7.30 8.04
CA ASP A 67 -27.14 7.31 8.62
C ASP A 67 -28.17 6.63 7.72
N GLY A 68 -28.08 6.84 6.40
CA GLY A 68 -28.92 6.16 5.41
C GLY A 68 -28.70 4.64 5.41
N LEU A 69 -27.45 4.19 5.47
CA LEU A 69 -27.13 2.76 5.58
C LEU A 69 -27.63 2.17 6.90
N ARG A 70 -27.49 2.90 8.01
CA ARG A 70 -28.02 2.48 9.32
C ARG A 70 -29.52 2.24 9.23
N GLN A 71 -30.28 3.21 8.75
CA GLN A 71 -31.74 3.11 8.60
C GLN A 71 -32.15 1.96 7.67
N PHE A 72 -31.40 1.76 6.56
CA PHE A 72 -31.66 0.66 5.63
C PHE A 72 -31.51 -0.71 6.31
N TYR A 73 -30.44 -0.92 7.07
CA TYR A 73 -30.21 -2.20 7.75
C TYR A 73 -31.14 -2.41 8.95
N GLU A 74 -31.48 -1.36 9.69
CA GLU A 74 -32.54 -1.40 10.71
C GLU A 74 -33.88 -1.84 10.10
N ALA A 75 -34.26 -1.28 8.95
CA ALA A 75 -35.48 -1.68 8.24
C ALA A 75 -35.44 -3.13 7.73
N LYS A 76 -34.25 -3.70 7.56
CA LYS A 76 -34.04 -5.13 7.24
C LYS A 76 -33.99 -6.02 8.48
N GLY A 77 -34.13 -5.46 9.68
CA GLY A 77 -34.15 -6.18 10.94
C GLY A 77 -32.77 -6.44 11.55
N PHE A 78 -31.72 -5.78 11.06
CA PHE A 78 -30.39 -5.86 11.66
C PHE A 78 -30.27 -4.87 12.82
N ASP A 79 -29.55 -5.29 13.86
CA ASP A 79 -29.15 -4.41 14.95
C ASP A 79 -27.96 -3.52 14.48
N PRO A 80 -28.11 -2.19 14.46
CA PRO A 80 -27.07 -1.26 14.03
C PRO A 80 -25.82 -1.25 14.93
N TYR A 81 -25.93 -1.78 16.15
CA TYR A 81 -24.81 -1.94 17.08
C TYR A 81 -24.12 -3.31 16.97
N SER A 82 -24.67 -4.21 16.17
CA SER A 82 -24.09 -5.51 15.89
C SER A 82 -23.14 -5.47 14.69
N GLN A 83 -22.27 -6.48 14.61
CA GLN A 83 -21.39 -6.68 13.46
C GLN A 83 -21.99 -7.66 12.43
N ASP A 84 -23.27 -8.00 12.56
CA ASP A 84 -23.88 -9.09 11.79
C ASP A 84 -24.02 -8.74 10.31
N VAL A 85 -24.26 -7.47 9.99
CA VAL A 85 -24.24 -6.96 8.61
C VAL A 85 -22.85 -7.17 7.98
N ALA A 86 -21.79 -6.80 8.70
CA ALA A 86 -20.42 -6.95 8.20
C ALA A 86 -20.06 -8.43 7.98
N ARG A 87 -20.43 -9.31 8.91
CA ARG A 87 -20.24 -10.77 8.81
C ARG A 87 -21.01 -11.36 7.63
N GLN A 88 -22.27 -10.97 7.42
CA GLN A 88 -23.08 -11.43 6.30
C GLN A 88 -22.51 -10.98 4.95
N LEU A 89 -21.91 -9.80 4.89
CA LEU A 89 -21.23 -9.29 3.70
C LEU A 89 -19.82 -9.88 3.50
N GLY A 90 -19.35 -10.75 4.41
CA GLY A 90 -18.05 -11.40 4.33
C GLY A 90 -16.87 -10.48 4.66
N TYR A 91 -17.12 -9.34 5.32
CA TYR A 91 -16.05 -8.45 5.75
C TYR A 91 -15.32 -9.01 6.97
N GLN A 92 -13.98 -8.99 6.91
CA GLN A 92 -13.13 -9.25 8.06
C GLN A 92 -13.16 -8.02 8.97
N LEU A 93 -13.44 -8.27 10.25
CA LEU A 93 -13.42 -7.24 11.28
C LEU A 93 -12.01 -7.20 11.85
N TYR A 94 -11.34 -6.07 11.67
CA TYR A 94 -10.04 -5.84 12.27
C TYR A 94 -10.25 -5.11 13.60
N GLU A 95 -9.61 -5.61 14.66
CA GLU A 95 -9.48 -4.84 15.90
C GLU A 95 -8.50 -3.69 15.63
N LEU A 96 -8.92 -2.48 16.02
CA LEU A 96 -8.09 -1.27 15.99
C LEU A 96 -7.31 -1.13 17.29
#